data_AF-A0A1J5DMF0-F1
#
_entry.id   AF-A0A1J5DMF0-F1
#
_cell.length_a   1.000
_cell.length_b   1.000
_cell.length_c   1.000
_cell.angle_alpha   90.00
_cell.angle_beta   90.00
_cell.angle_gamma   90.00
#
_symmetry.space_group_name_H-M   'P 1'
#
loop_
_entity.id
_entity.type
_entity.pdbx_description
1 polymer ?
#
loop_
_entity_poly.entity_id
_entity_poly.type
_entity_poly.pdbx_seq_one_letter_code
_entity_poly.pdbx_strand_id
1 'polypeptide(L)'
;MKPEDIRDIKGVIWVVDWGTITFFLCIFFCLCLLGFFIYKWLNHWASKSKSRQGHEEKLIEKPFDEVALEELNSLDLLIFFEKMAFKEYYLMITGIIRKFLARNYIIDTLDKTSLEIIVEIEGKERDYEKVRMLDDYFRSCDMVKFAKYKPTLVEMREVKNASVRIVKGKRQAVTKYP
;
A
#
# COMPACT_ATOMS: atom_id res chain seq x y z
N MET A 1 -70.80 13.74 50.16
CA MET A 1 -70.17 13.20 48.93
C MET A 1 -68.84 12.58 49.34
N LYS A 2 -68.62 11.29 49.04
CA LYS A 2 -67.31 10.63 49.21
C LYS A 2 -66.48 10.84 47.94
N PRO A 3 -65.16 11.05 48.02
CA PRO A 3 -64.30 11.06 46.86
C PRO A 3 -63.85 9.63 46.58
N GLU A 4 -64.56 8.93 45.71
CA GLU A 4 -64.09 7.67 45.15
C GLU A 4 -64.11 7.84 43.64
N ASP A 5 -62.92 7.85 43.03
CA ASP A 5 -62.55 7.01 41.88
C ASP A 5 -61.47 7.70 41.02
N ILE A 6 -60.26 7.82 41.58
CA ILE A 6 -59.07 8.01 40.75
C ILE A 6 -58.61 6.60 40.37
N ARG A 7 -58.79 6.26 39.09
CA ARG A 7 -58.38 4.98 38.53
C ARG A 7 -56.88 4.78 38.70
N ASP A 8 -56.53 3.70 39.39
CA ASP A 8 -55.17 3.21 39.59
C ASP A 8 -54.57 2.77 38.24
N ILE A 9 -53.50 3.43 37.80
CA ILE A 9 -52.73 2.99 36.61
C ILE A 9 -51.84 1.85 37.09
N LYS A 10 -52.14 0.62 36.66
CA LYS A 10 -51.27 -0.55 36.89
C LYS A 10 -49.85 -0.19 36.45
N GLY A 11 -48.93 -0.13 37.40
CA GLY A 11 -47.51 0.07 37.14
C GLY A 11 -47.01 -1.00 36.17
N VAL A 12 -46.36 -0.57 35.09
CA VAL A 12 -45.65 -1.45 34.17
C VAL A 12 -44.51 -2.10 34.96
N ILE A 13 -44.69 -3.37 35.32
CA ILE A 13 -43.66 -4.17 35.97
C ILE A 13 -42.72 -4.63 34.86
N TRP A 14 -41.52 -4.05 34.79
CA TRP A 14 -40.46 -4.55 33.92
C TRP A 14 -39.94 -5.86 34.51
N VAL A 15 -40.54 -6.98 34.10
CA VAL A 15 -39.96 -8.28 34.39
C VAL A 15 -38.77 -8.43 33.45
N VAL A 16 -37.60 -7.99 33.90
CA VAL A 16 -36.34 -8.21 33.18
C VAL A 16 -36.06 -9.72 33.24
N ASP A 17 -36.54 -10.42 32.23
CA ASP A 17 -36.34 -11.86 32.08
C ASP A 17 -34.87 -12.14 31.77
N TRP A 18 -34.31 -13.18 32.38
CA TRP A 18 -32.94 -13.63 32.11
C TRP A 18 -32.73 -13.92 30.61
N GLY A 19 -33.79 -14.31 29.89
CA GLY A 19 -33.78 -14.46 28.43
C GLY A 19 -33.51 -13.15 27.66
N THR A 20 -34.01 -12.00 28.16
CA THR A 20 -33.72 -10.71 27.54
C THR A 20 -32.28 -10.27 27.79
N ILE A 21 -31.75 -10.51 29.00
CA ILE A 21 -30.36 -10.21 29.34
C ILE A 21 -29.42 -11.05 28.47
N THR A 22 -29.65 -12.35 28.34
CA THR A 22 -28.80 -13.24 27.52
C THR A 22 -28.85 -12.87 26.03
N PHE A 23 -30.02 -12.46 25.51
CA PHE A 23 -30.16 -11.98 24.15
C PHE A 23 -29.28 -10.75 23.86
N PHE A 24 -29.31 -9.73 24.74
CA PHE A 24 -28.46 -8.54 24.60
C PHE A 24 -26.97 -8.85 24.78
N LEU A 25 -26.62 -9.79 25.65
CA LEU A 25 -25.24 -10.24 25.86
C LEU A 25 -24.68 -10.96 24.62
N CYS A 26 -25.48 -11.81 23.98
CA CYS A 26 -25.14 -12.45 22.71
C CYS A 26 -24.95 -11.44 21.58
N ILE A 27 -25.81 -10.42 21.48
CA ILE A 27 -25.65 -9.33 20.50
C ILE A 27 -24.35 -8.56 20.73
N PHE A 28 -24.05 -8.21 21.97
CA PHE A 28 -22.82 -7.53 22.33
C PHE A 28 -21.58 -8.37 21.96
N PHE A 29 -21.60 -9.67 22.26
CA PHE A 29 -20.50 -10.57 21.92
C PHE A 29 -20.31 -10.71 20.41
N CYS A 30 -21.40 -10.84 19.64
CA CYS A 30 -21.36 -10.85 18.17
C CYS A 30 -20.79 -9.55 17.60
N LEU A 31 -21.17 -8.38 18.12
CA LEU A 31 -20.63 -7.09 17.71
C LEU A 31 -19.14 -6.96 18.03
N CYS A 32 -18.70 -7.43 19.20
CA CYS A 32 -17.29 -7.47 19.58
C CYS A 32 -16.47 -8.38 18.66
N LEU A 33 -16.99 -9.57 18.33
CA LEU A 33 -16.34 -10.48 17.37
C LEU A 33 -16.27 -9.88 15.97
N LEU A 34 -17.36 -9.27 15.50
CA LEU A 34 -17.38 -8.60 14.20
C LEU A 34 -16.38 -7.44 14.15
N GLY A 35 -16.34 -6.62 15.21
CA GLY A 35 -15.37 -5.55 15.38
C GLY A 35 -13.93 -6.06 15.40
N PHE A 36 -13.66 -7.19 16.08
CA PHE A 36 -12.35 -7.83 16.10
C PHE A 36 -11.95 -8.37 14.72
N PHE A 37 -12.87 -9.00 13.99
CA PHE A 37 -12.63 -9.48 12.63
C PHE A 37 -12.39 -8.32 11.66
N ILE A 38 -13.17 -7.24 11.75
CA ILE A 38 -12.96 -6.03 10.96
C ILE A 38 -11.62 -5.40 11.32
N TYR A 39 -11.28 -5.26 12.60
CA TYR A 39 -9.99 -4.75 13.06
C TYR A 39 -8.84 -5.59 12.53
N LYS A 40 -8.91 -6.92 12.64
CA LYS A 40 -7.87 -7.81 12.12
C LYS A 40 -7.79 -7.74 10.60
N TRP A 41 -8.92 -7.69 9.89
CA TRP A 41 -8.94 -7.59 8.44
C TRP A 41 -8.36 -6.26 7.95
N LEU A 42 -8.77 -5.14 8.57
CA LEU A 42 -8.21 -3.82 8.34
C LEU A 42 -6.72 -3.76 8.67
N ASN A 43 -6.27 -4.38 9.77
CA ASN A 43 -4.85 -4.38 10.14
C ASN A 43 -4.01 -5.28 9.22
N HIS A 44 -4.55 -6.40 8.75
CA HIS A 44 -3.89 -7.28 7.78
C HIS A 44 -3.83 -6.66 6.37
N TRP A 45 -4.79 -5.81 6.01
CA TRP A 45 -4.75 -4.99 4.79
C TRP A 45 -3.87 -3.74 4.96
N ALA A 46 -3.92 -3.07 6.12
CA ALA A 46 -3.12 -1.90 6.43
C ALA A 46 -1.64 -2.23 6.69
N SER A 47 -1.29 -3.48 7.01
CA SER A 47 0.11 -3.94 7.06
C SER A 47 0.81 -3.90 5.68
N LYS A 48 0.04 -3.82 4.58
CA LYS A 48 0.59 -3.51 3.24
C LYS A 48 0.48 -2.03 2.84
N SER A 49 -0.13 -1.18 3.66
CA SER A 49 -0.46 0.22 3.32
C SER A 49 -0.22 1.25 4.44
N LYS A 50 0.49 0.91 5.53
CA LYS A 50 0.94 1.89 6.53
C LYS A 50 2.29 2.48 6.13
N SER A 51 2.26 3.35 5.13
CA SER A 51 3.06 4.57 5.16
C SER A 51 2.08 5.71 5.39
N ARG A 52 2.06 6.30 6.58
CA ARG A 52 1.44 7.61 6.87
C ARG A 52 1.71 7.96 8.33
N GLN A 53 2.89 8.52 8.56
CA GLN A 53 3.11 9.64 9.47
C GLN A 53 4.54 10.10 9.24
N GLY A 54 4.69 11.37 8.88
CA GLY A 54 5.98 12.02 8.81
C GLY A 54 6.63 12.00 10.19
N HIS A 55 7.84 11.49 10.24
CA HIS A 55 8.86 12.02 11.11
C HIS A 55 10.19 11.80 10.43
N GLU A 56 10.96 12.88 10.33
CA GLU A 56 12.40 12.81 10.42
C GLU A 56 12.72 11.96 11.65
N GLU A 57 13.08 10.70 11.45
CA GLU A 57 13.96 10.07 12.39
C GLU A 57 15.15 9.56 11.60
N LYS A 58 16.23 10.30 11.79
CA LYS A 58 17.59 10.01 11.38
C LYS A 58 18.06 8.77 12.14
N LEU A 59 17.39 7.64 11.93
CA LEU A 59 17.96 6.35 12.21
C LEU A 59 18.95 6.10 11.08
N ILE A 60 20.08 5.52 11.44
CA ILE A 60 21.10 5.07 10.50
C ILE A 60 20.48 3.87 9.76
N GLU A 61 19.54 4.18 8.88
CA GLU A 61 18.80 3.25 8.02
C GLU A 61 19.77 2.80 6.95
N LYS A 62 19.76 1.50 6.63
CA LYS A 62 20.43 0.98 5.43
C LYS A 62 20.17 1.94 4.25
N PRO A 63 21.16 2.20 3.38
CA PRO A 63 20.96 3.02 2.20
C PRO A 63 19.67 2.62 1.49
N PHE A 64 18.81 3.58 1.15
CA PHE A 64 17.49 3.29 0.53
C PHE A 64 17.59 2.42 -0.72
N ASP A 65 18.73 2.50 -1.39
CA ASP A 65 19.08 1.71 -2.56
C ASP A 65 19.17 0.20 -2.18
N GLU A 66 19.73 -0.12 -1.02
CA GLU A 66 19.79 -1.49 -0.50
C GLU A 66 18.40 -2.03 -0.16
N VAL A 67 17.55 -1.24 0.50
CA VAL A 67 16.17 -1.63 0.83
C VAL A 67 15.37 -1.90 -0.45
N ALA A 68 15.47 -1.02 -1.44
CA ALA A 68 14.80 -1.22 -2.73
C ALA A 68 15.33 -2.47 -3.46
N LEU A 69 16.65 -2.74 -3.40
CA LEU A 69 17.23 -3.95 -3.98
C LEU A 69 16.77 -5.22 -3.24
N GLU A 70 16.69 -5.20 -1.91
CA GLU A 70 16.15 -6.30 -1.10
C GLU A 70 14.69 -6.58 -1.48
N GLU A 71 13.84 -5.55 -1.55
CA GLU A 71 12.44 -5.69 -1.99
C GLU A 71 12.34 -6.25 -3.42
N LEU A 72 13.14 -5.73 -4.37
CA LEU A 72 13.18 -6.24 -5.76
C LEU A 72 13.63 -7.70 -5.83
N ASN A 73 14.61 -8.10 -5.02
CA ASN A 73 15.09 -9.47 -4.98
C ASN A 73 14.06 -10.43 -4.40
N SER A 74 13.29 -9.98 -3.40
CA SER A 74 12.21 -10.75 -2.79
C SER A 74 11.04 -11.05 -3.73
N LEU A 75 10.88 -10.26 -4.80
CA LEU A 75 9.88 -10.53 -5.85
C LEU A 75 10.32 -11.70 -6.73
N ASP A 76 9.73 -12.87 -6.47
CA ASP A 76 9.89 -14.04 -7.33
C ASP A 76 8.96 -13.98 -8.54
N LEU A 77 9.53 -13.65 -9.69
CA LEU A 77 8.83 -13.55 -10.97
C LEU A 77 8.17 -14.86 -11.41
N LEU A 78 8.72 -16.03 -11.03
CA LEU A 78 8.16 -17.33 -11.42
C LEU A 78 6.79 -17.56 -10.76
N ILE A 79 6.68 -17.21 -9.47
CA ILE A 79 5.43 -17.34 -8.71
C ILE A 79 4.30 -16.53 -9.36
N PHE A 80 4.58 -15.31 -9.83
CA PHE A 80 3.57 -14.48 -10.50
C PHE A 80 3.25 -14.97 -11.91
N PHE A 81 4.27 -15.45 -12.63
CA PHE A 81 4.10 -15.97 -13.98
C PHE A 81 3.22 -17.23 -14.01
N GLU A 82 3.49 -18.21 -13.14
CA GLU A 82 2.70 -19.44 -13.02
C GLU A 82 1.24 -19.17 -12.65
N LYS A 83 1.01 -18.17 -11.79
CA LYS A 83 -0.34 -17.75 -11.36
C LYS A 83 -1.04 -16.82 -12.35
N MET A 84 -0.40 -16.46 -13.46
CA MET A 84 -0.85 -15.42 -14.38
C MET A 84 -1.19 -14.08 -13.69
N ALA A 85 -0.55 -13.81 -12.55
CA ALA A 85 -0.77 -12.63 -11.69
C ALA A 85 0.13 -11.46 -12.13
N PHE A 86 0.08 -11.13 -13.42
CA PHE A 86 0.97 -10.14 -14.03
C PHE A 86 0.70 -8.75 -13.48
N LYS A 87 -0.57 -8.35 -13.36
CA LYS A 87 -0.94 -7.03 -12.87
C LYS A 87 -0.41 -6.79 -11.46
N GLU A 88 -0.51 -7.78 -10.60
CA GLU A 88 -0.03 -7.76 -9.21
C GLU A 88 1.50 -7.60 -9.16
N TYR A 89 2.23 -8.36 -9.99
CA TYR A 89 3.68 -8.22 -10.10
C TYR A 89 4.09 -6.81 -10.52
N TYR A 90 3.44 -6.27 -11.57
CA TYR A 90 3.76 -4.94 -12.07
C TYR A 90 3.35 -3.82 -11.11
N LEU A 91 2.27 -3.98 -10.35
CA LEU A 91 1.90 -3.07 -9.27
C LEU A 91 2.94 -3.08 -8.14
N MET A 92 3.43 -4.25 -7.75
CA MET A 92 4.47 -4.35 -6.70
C MET A 92 5.80 -3.78 -7.16
N ILE A 93 6.30 -4.18 -8.33
CA ILE A 93 7.63 -3.74 -8.79
C ILE A 93 7.67 -2.23 -9.04
N THR A 94 6.62 -1.66 -9.63
CA THR A 94 6.52 -0.19 -9.79
C THR A 94 6.32 0.53 -8.47
N GLY A 95 5.65 -0.09 -7.50
CA GLY A 95 5.55 0.43 -6.13
C GLY A 95 6.91 0.58 -5.46
N ILE A 96 7.80 -0.41 -5.61
CA ILE A 96 9.17 -0.35 -5.08
C ILE A 96 9.93 0.80 -5.72
N ILE A 97 9.86 0.93 -7.05
CA ILE A 97 10.52 2.02 -7.77
C ILE A 97 9.94 3.39 -7.38
N ARG A 98 8.62 3.52 -7.23
CA ARG A 98 7.99 4.78 -6.76
C ARG A 98 8.49 5.18 -5.38
N LYS A 99 8.56 4.25 -4.42
CA LYS A 99 9.13 4.52 -3.09
C LYS A 99 10.60 4.96 -3.18
N PHE A 100 11.38 4.28 -4.00
CA PHE A 100 12.78 4.63 -4.25
C PHE A 100 12.91 6.06 -4.81
N LEU A 101 12.10 6.41 -5.82
CA LEU A 101 12.12 7.75 -6.43
C LEU A 101 11.64 8.83 -5.45
N ALA A 102 10.59 8.54 -4.67
CA ALA A 102 10.05 9.47 -3.68
C ALA A 102 11.11 9.93 -2.69
N ARG A 103 11.91 8.98 -2.19
CA ARG A 103 12.99 9.26 -1.24
C ARG A 103 14.20 9.90 -1.91
N ASN A 104 14.61 9.41 -3.08
CA ASN A 104 15.84 9.91 -3.75
C ASN A 104 15.68 11.30 -4.35
N TYR A 105 14.51 11.61 -4.91
CA TYR A 105 14.24 12.92 -5.52
C TYR A 105 13.44 13.85 -4.61
N ILE A 106 13.03 13.38 -3.42
CA ILE A 106 12.19 14.12 -2.46
C ILE A 106 10.93 14.63 -3.20
N ILE A 107 10.17 13.68 -3.73
CA ILE A 107 8.92 13.92 -4.46
C ILE A 107 7.81 13.04 -3.90
N ASP A 108 6.58 13.53 -3.91
CA ASP A 108 5.43 12.66 -3.64
C ASP A 108 5.09 11.84 -4.90
N THR A 109 5.12 10.52 -4.78
CA THR A 109 4.81 9.59 -5.88
C THR A 109 3.50 8.83 -5.67
N LEU A 110 2.90 8.93 -4.48
CA LEU A 110 1.71 8.14 -4.13
C LEU A 110 0.48 8.70 -4.83
N ASP A 111 0.33 10.02 -4.82
CA ASP A 111 -0.81 10.73 -5.40
C ASP A 111 -0.54 11.21 -6.84
N LYS A 112 0.54 10.69 -7.47
CA LYS A 112 0.96 11.07 -8.83
C LYS A 112 0.89 9.91 -9.83
N THR A 113 0.56 10.26 -11.06
CA THR A 113 0.69 9.39 -12.23
C THR A 113 2.16 9.20 -12.62
N SER A 114 2.46 8.19 -13.44
CA SER A 114 3.81 7.96 -13.97
C SER A 114 4.35 9.18 -14.72
N LEU A 115 3.51 9.84 -15.53
CA LEU A 115 3.88 11.03 -16.29
C LEU A 115 4.23 12.21 -15.38
N GLU A 116 3.41 12.48 -14.36
CA GLU A 116 3.69 13.58 -13.41
C GLU A 116 4.97 13.34 -12.62
N ILE A 117 5.26 12.07 -12.25
CA ILE A 117 6.53 11.71 -11.61
C ILE A 117 7.72 12.01 -12.53
N ILE A 118 7.63 11.66 -13.82
CA ILE A 118 8.70 11.92 -14.79
C ILE A 118 8.93 13.43 -14.96
N VAL A 119 7.87 14.22 -15.15
CA VAL A 119 7.95 15.68 -15.30
C VAL A 119 8.62 16.33 -14.08
N GLU A 120 8.31 15.86 -12.88
CA GLU A 120 8.93 16.41 -11.67
C GLU A 120 10.41 16.00 -11.53
N ILE A 121 10.76 14.79 -11.98
CA ILE A 121 12.17 14.33 -12.02
C ILE A 121 12.97 15.08 -13.08
N GLU A 122 12.40 15.42 -14.24
CA GLU A 122 13.03 16.25 -15.26
C GLU A 122 13.50 17.60 -14.73
N GLY A 123 12.78 18.16 -13.76
CA GLY A 123 13.20 19.40 -13.08
C GLY A 123 14.37 19.23 -12.11
N LYS A 124 14.76 17.99 -11.74
CA LYS A 124 15.73 17.68 -10.68
C LYS A 124 16.95 16.89 -11.17
N GLU A 125 16.78 15.96 -12.12
CA GLU A 125 17.84 15.14 -12.71
C GLU A 125 18.37 15.79 -13.99
N ARG A 126 19.68 15.98 -14.07
CA ARG A 126 20.36 16.60 -15.22
C ARG A 126 20.76 15.58 -16.29
N ASP A 127 20.74 14.30 -15.92
CA ASP A 127 21.04 13.19 -16.82
C ASP A 127 19.78 12.78 -17.60
N TYR A 128 19.66 13.29 -18.83
CA TYR A 128 18.54 13.01 -19.73
C TYR A 128 18.37 11.51 -20.04
N GLU A 129 19.45 10.73 -20.07
CA GLU A 129 19.38 9.30 -20.34
C GLU A 129 18.73 8.55 -19.16
N LYS A 130 18.97 8.99 -17.92
CA LYS A 130 18.28 8.43 -16.76
C LYS A 130 16.79 8.74 -16.76
N VAL A 131 16.42 9.97 -17.09
CA VAL A 131 15.01 10.37 -17.19
C VAL A 131 14.32 9.53 -18.26
N ARG A 132 14.93 9.42 -19.44
CA ARG A 132 14.41 8.63 -20.55
C ARG A 132 14.24 7.16 -20.18
N MET A 133 15.23 6.57 -19.50
CA MET A 133 15.14 5.21 -18.99
C MET A 133 13.97 5.03 -18.01
N LEU A 134 13.70 6.01 -17.15
CA LEU A 134 12.55 5.98 -16.23
C LEU A 134 11.22 6.09 -16.97
N ASP A 135 11.13 6.95 -17.99
CA ASP A 135 9.92 7.08 -18.83
C ASP A 135 9.62 5.76 -19.56
N ASP A 136 10.62 5.20 -20.26
CA ASP A 136 10.49 3.92 -20.96
C ASP A 136 10.09 2.78 -20.01
N TYR A 137 10.65 2.77 -18.78
CA TYR A 137 10.30 1.83 -17.73
C TYR A 137 8.82 1.95 -17.31
N PHE A 138 8.34 3.15 -17.01
CA PHE A 138 6.95 3.35 -16.58
C PHE A 138 5.97 3.03 -17.71
N ARG A 139 6.26 3.42 -18.95
CA ARG A 139 5.44 3.08 -20.12
C ARG A 139 5.29 1.57 -20.29
N SER A 140 6.40 0.84 -20.21
CA SER A 140 6.40 -0.62 -20.31
C SER A 140 5.54 -1.27 -19.22
N CYS A 141 5.58 -0.73 -18.01
CA CYS A 141 4.76 -1.23 -16.91
C CYS A 141 3.28 -0.87 -17.03
N ASP A 142 2.97 0.33 -17.54
CA ASP A 142 1.61 0.83 -17.70
C ASP A 142 0.83 0.02 -18.75
N MET A 143 1.50 -0.49 -19.79
CA MET A 143 0.91 -1.43 -20.75
C MET A 143 0.32 -2.67 -20.06
N VAL A 144 1.04 -3.26 -19.10
CA VAL A 144 0.54 -4.43 -18.36
C VAL A 144 -0.56 -4.05 -17.38
N LYS A 145 -0.37 -2.96 -16.62
CA LYS A 145 -1.31 -2.54 -15.57
C LYS A 145 -2.67 -2.13 -16.12
N PHE A 146 -2.70 -1.50 -17.30
CA PHE A 146 -3.90 -0.86 -17.83
C PHE A 146 -4.34 -1.42 -19.20
N ALA A 147 -3.43 -1.83 -20.08
CA ALA A 147 -3.76 -2.23 -21.46
C ALA A 147 -4.08 -3.74 -21.63
N LYS A 148 -4.28 -4.49 -20.54
CA LYS A 148 -4.54 -5.95 -20.53
C LYS A 148 -3.46 -6.77 -21.25
N TYR A 149 -2.28 -6.22 -21.41
CA TYR A 149 -1.15 -6.89 -22.04
C TYR A 149 -0.64 -8.04 -21.15
N LYS A 150 -0.35 -9.20 -21.77
CA LYS A 150 0.19 -10.39 -21.10
C LYS A 150 1.67 -10.54 -21.46
N PRO A 151 2.59 -10.17 -20.57
CA PRO A 151 4.01 -10.23 -20.87
C PRO A 151 4.53 -11.67 -20.82
N THR A 152 5.57 -11.91 -21.60
CA THR A 152 6.39 -13.12 -21.53
C THR A 152 7.28 -13.11 -20.29
N LEU A 153 7.80 -14.29 -19.93
CA LEU A 153 8.75 -14.42 -18.81
C LEU A 153 10.04 -13.61 -19.05
N VAL A 154 10.44 -13.47 -20.32
CA VAL A 154 11.60 -12.67 -20.73
C VAL A 154 11.35 -11.19 -20.45
N GLU A 155 10.19 -10.66 -20.85
CA GLU A 155 9.83 -9.26 -20.61
C GLU A 155 9.71 -8.94 -19.12
N MET A 156 9.13 -9.85 -18.32
CA MET A 156 9.09 -9.69 -16.85
C MET A 156 10.49 -9.62 -16.24
N ARG A 157 11.42 -10.43 -16.75
CA ARG A 157 12.83 -10.42 -16.33
C ARG A 157 13.53 -9.14 -16.75
N GLU A 158 13.28 -8.65 -17.96
CA GLU A 158 13.84 -7.37 -18.42
C GLU A 158 13.35 -6.19 -17.57
N VAL A 159 12.07 -6.17 -17.19
CA VAL A 159 11.54 -5.16 -16.26
C VAL A 159 12.19 -5.26 -14.89
N LYS A 160 12.45 -6.47 -14.38
CA LYS A 160 13.22 -6.66 -13.13
C LYS A 160 14.64 -6.11 -13.25
N ASN A 161 15.33 -6.43 -14.34
CA ASN A 161 16.68 -5.95 -14.62
C ASN A 161 16.72 -4.42 -14.74
N ALA A 162 15.76 -3.82 -15.45
CA ALA A 162 15.60 -2.38 -15.56
C ALA A 162 15.40 -1.73 -14.19
N SER A 163 14.55 -2.31 -13.34
CA SER A 163 14.33 -1.85 -11.96
C SER A 163 15.63 -1.83 -11.16
N VAL A 164 16.43 -2.90 -11.26
CA VAL A 164 17.74 -2.99 -10.61
C VAL A 164 18.73 -1.95 -11.16
N ARG A 165 18.73 -1.68 -12.47
CA ARG A 165 19.57 -0.64 -13.08
C ARG A 165 19.20 0.75 -12.59
N ILE A 166 17.91 1.06 -12.51
CA ILE A 166 17.40 2.33 -11.95
C ILE A 166 17.92 2.54 -10.53
N VAL A 167 17.83 1.52 -9.67
CA VAL A 167 18.27 1.62 -8.28
C VAL A 167 19.80 1.73 -8.16
N LYS A 168 20.55 0.97 -8.96
CA LYS A 168 22.03 0.97 -8.92
C LYS A 168 22.68 2.18 -9.61
N GLY A 169 21.99 2.83 -10.55
CA GLY A 169 22.50 3.94 -11.37
C GLY A 169 22.99 5.16 -10.58
N LYS A 170 22.73 5.21 -9.27
CA LYS A 170 23.22 6.23 -8.33
C LYS A 170 24.72 6.13 -8.01
N ARG A 171 25.34 4.95 -8.16
CA ARG A 171 26.69 4.68 -7.61
C ARG A 171 27.85 5.39 -8.33
N GLN A 172 27.61 6.14 -9.40
CA GLN A 172 28.67 6.81 -10.17
C GLN A 172 28.83 8.32 -9.91
N ALA A 173 27.91 8.96 -9.16
CA ALA A 173 27.92 10.42 -9.02
C ALA A 173 28.60 10.97 -7.74
N VAL A 174 28.99 10.12 -6.76
CA VAL A 174 29.40 10.61 -5.42
C VAL A 174 30.85 10.29 -5.03
N THR A 175 31.60 9.52 -5.83
CA THR A 175 32.98 9.11 -5.46
C THR A 175 34.10 9.95 -6.09
N LYS A 176 33.83 11.20 -6.47
CA LYS A 176 34.86 12.04 -7.08
C LYS A 176 34.72 13.51 -6.69
N TYR A 177 35.09 13.82 -5.45
CA TYR A 177 35.73 15.10 -5.16
C TYR A 177 37.02 14.84 -4.35
N PRO A 178 38.13 15.48 -4.76
CA PRO A 178 39.47 15.28 -4.21
C PRO A 178 39.63 15.78 -2.78
#